data_AF-A0A7R8X4A8-F1
#
_entry.id   AF-A0A7R8X4A8-F1
#
_cell.length_a   1.000
_cell.length_b   1.000
_cell.length_c   1.000
_cell.angle_alpha   90.00
_cell.angle_beta   90.00
_cell.angle_gamma   90.00
#
_symmetry.space_group_name_H-M   'P 1'
#
loop_
_entity.id
_entity.type
_entity.pdbx_description
1 polymer ?
#
loop_
_entity_poly.entity_id
_entity_poly.type
_entity_poly.pdbx_seq_one_letter_code
_entity_poly.pdbx_strand_id
1 'polypeptide(L)'
;MIYPLKESYWKTWLKRVEERMDSMWLSAHEAAMISSHKRNREYGESKLRFQAQIQEPYKERVSEEQSRYAQVLLAQKVQSSVARKAWRSICRYLKGPRGPWRDR
;
A
#
# COMPACT_ATOMS: atom_id res chain seq x y z
N MET A 1 78.52 -7.11 4.42
CA MET A 1 77.55 -6.86 5.52
C MET A 1 76.19 -6.57 4.86
N ILE A 2 75.31 -7.58 4.70
CA ILE A 2 74.06 -7.48 3.88
C ILE A 2 72.79 -7.51 4.77
N TYR A 3 72.90 -8.02 5.99
CA TYR A 3 71.80 -8.15 6.95
C TYR A 3 71.05 -6.86 7.32
N PRO A 4 71.71 -5.70 7.56
CA PRO A 4 70.98 -4.49 7.95
C PRO A 4 70.10 -3.91 6.84
N LEU A 5 70.43 -4.17 5.56
CA LEU A 5 69.65 -3.69 4.41
C LEU A 5 68.39 -4.55 4.17
N LYS A 6 68.46 -5.85 4.46
CA LYS A 6 67.29 -6.75 4.40
C LYS A 6 66.25 -6.34 5.44
N GLU A 7 66.67 -6.05 6.66
CA GLU A 7 65.76 -5.73 7.75
C GLU A 7 65.07 -4.37 7.55
N SER A 8 65.81 -3.37 7.06
CA SER A 8 65.24 -2.07 6.72
C SER A 8 64.23 -2.17 5.57
N TYR A 9 64.58 -2.89 4.49
CA TYR A 9 63.67 -3.16 3.39
C TYR A 9 62.38 -3.83 3.88
N TRP A 10 62.51 -4.85 4.75
CA TRP A 10 61.36 -5.59 5.24
C TRP A 10 60.42 -4.75 6.10
N LYS A 11 60.97 -3.90 6.97
CA LYS A 11 60.19 -2.93 7.74
C LYS A 11 59.44 -1.94 6.84
N THR A 12 60.11 -1.40 5.82
CA THR A 12 59.47 -0.46 4.87
C THR A 12 58.42 -1.13 3.99
N TRP A 13 58.61 -2.40 3.63
CA TRP A 13 57.62 -3.16 2.88
C TRP A 13 56.39 -3.45 3.74
N LEU A 14 56.57 -3.96 4.97
CA LEU A 14 55.48 -4.25 5.90
C LEU A 14 54.64 -3.01 6.17
N LYS A 15 55.28 -1.87 6.47
CA LYS A 15 54.58 -0.60 6.70
C LYS A 15 53.71 -0.18 5.51
N ARG A 16 54.22 -0.32 4.28
CA ARG A 16 53.44 -0.01 3.06
C ARG A 16 52.26 -0.95 2.86
N VAL A 17 52.41 -2.23 3.21
CA VAL A 17 51.31 -3.18 3.15
C VAL A 17 50.26 -2.84 4.20
N GLU A 18 50.66 -2.53 5.43
CA GLU A 18 49.77 -2.11 6.52
C GLU A 18 48.95 -0.88 6.13
N GLU A 19 49.59 0.21 5.69
CA GLU A 19 48.91 1.42 5.23
C GLU A 19 47.92 1.15 4.08
N ARG A 20 48.28 0.24 3.16
CA ARG A 20 47.40 -0.14 2.06
C ARG A 20 46.22 -1.00 2.52
N MET A 21 46.43 -1.88 3.49
CA MET A 21 45.35 -2.69 4.04
C MET A 21 44.39 -1.81 4.84
N ASP A 22 44.90 -0.89 5.67
CA ASP A 22 44.08 0.04 6.45
C ASP A 22 43.20 0.91 5.56
N SER A 23 43.78 1.49 4.50
CA SER A 23 43.01 2.30 3.53
C SER A 23 41.97 1.47 2.78
N MET A 24 42.29 0.23 2.39
CA MET A 24 41.34 -0.68 1.76
C MET A 24 40.17 -1.01 2.70
N TRP A 25 40.45 -1.37 3.95
CA TRP A 25 39.43 -1.72 4.93
C TRP A 25 38.52 -0.53 5.26
N LEU A 26 39.11 0.64 5.45
CA LEU A 26 38.34 1.86 5.72
C LEU A 26 37.40 2.19 4.55
N SER A 27 37.92 2.18 3.32
CA SER A 27 37.11 2.45 2.12
C SER A 27 36.00 1.42 1.94
N ALA A 28 36.28 0.12 2.16
CA ALA A 28 35.28 -0.93 2.08
C ALA A 28 34.18 -0.77 3.15
N HIS A 29 34.57 -0.41 4.37
CA HIS A 29 33.63 -0.16 5.46
C HIS A 29 32.73 1.06 5.16
N GLU A 30 33.31 2.17 4.72
CA GLU A 30 32.55 3.36 4.34
C GLU A 30 31.57 3.08 3.18
N ALA A 31 32.03 2.36 2.14
CA ALA A 31 31.18 1.96 1.03
C ALA A 31 30.01 1.07 1.50
N ALA A 32 30.25 0.14 2.43
CA ALA A 32 29.22 -0.70 3.01
C ALA A 32 28.19 0.11 3.80
N MET A 33 28.64 1.08 4.61
CA MET A 33 27.78 1.96 5.38
C MET A 33 26.90 2.83 4.47
N ILE A 34 27.49 3.46 3.45
CA ILE A 34 26.77 4.28 2.47
C ILE A 34 25.73 3.43 1.73
N SER A 35 26.11 2.25 1.28
CA SER A 35 25.20 1.33 0.59
C SER A 35 24.04 0.90 1.50
N SER A 36 24.31 0.63 2.78
CA SER A 36 23.29 0.27 3.76
C SER A 36 22.29 1.41 3.99
N HIS A 37 22.80 2.64 4.20
CA HIS A 37 21.95 3.82 4.38
C HIS A 37 21.11 4.12 3.14
N LYS A 38 21.70 4.03 1.95
CA LYS A 38 20.99 4.23 0.67
C LYS A 38 19.86 3.21 0.51
N ARG A 39 20.14 1.92 0.72
CA ARG A 39 19.14 0.86 0.64
C ARG A 39 17.98 1.09 1.61
N ASN A 40 18.27 1.45 2.86
CA ASN A 40 17.24 1.70 3.87
C ASN A 40 16.35 2.89 3.50
N ARG A 41 16.94 3.96 2.95
CA ARG A 41 16.21 5.12 2.44
C ARG A 41 15.30 4.73 1.27
N GLU A 42 15.85 4.07 0.25
CA GLU A 42 15.09 3.65 -0.94
C GLU A 42 13.93 2.71 -0.59
N TYR A 43 14.15 1.80 0.36
CA TYR A 43 13.10 0.94 0.89
C TYR A 43 11.99 1.75 1.58
N GLY A 44 12.35 2.71 2.43
CA GLY A 44 11.39 3.59 3.11
C GLY A 44 10.57 4.41 2.11
N GLU A 45 11.23 4.99 1.11
CA GLU A 45 10.56 5.76 0.05
C GLU A 45 9.63 4.87 -0.79
N SER A 46 10.07 3.68 -1.18
CA SER A 46 9.26 2.74 -1.94
C SER A 46 8.02 2.31 -1.17
N LYS A 47 8.17 2.04 0.13
CA LYS A 47 7.04 1.73 1.03
C LYS A 47 6.05 2.88 1.09
N LEU A 48 6.52 4.12 1.30
CA LEU A 48 5.64 5.30 1.37
C LEU A 48 4.91 5.55 0.04
N ARG A 49 5.60 5.41 -1.09
CA ARG A 49 4.99 5.55 -2.42
C ARG A 49 3.92 4.49 -2.65
N PHE A 50 4.20 3.23 -2.32
CA PHE A 50 3.21 2.16 -2.44
C PHE A 50 1.97 2.42 -1.57
N GLN A 51 2.17 2.88 -0.33
CA GLN A 51 1.07 3.24 0.56
C GLN A 51 0.21 4.36 -0.04
N ALA A 52 0.84 5.46 -0.46
CA ALA A 52 0.14 6.63 -0.98
C ALA A 52 -0.54 6.38 -2.34
N GLN A 53 0.09 5.62 -3.23
CA GLN A 53 -0.39 5.46 -4.61
C GLN A 53 -1.30 4.25 -4.81
N ILE A 54 -1.17 3.22 -3.98
CA ILE A 54 -1.89 1.96 -4.15
C ILE A 54 -2.77 1.66 -2.93
N GLN A 55 -2.18 1.62 -1.74
CA GLN A 55 -2.89 1.11 -0.56
C GLN A 55 -4.04 2.04 -0.12
N GLU A 56 -3.79 3.33 0.03
CA GLU A 56 -4.82 4.28 0.46
C GLU A 56 -5.91 4.46 -0.61
N PRO A 57 -5.60 4.67 -1.90
CA PRO A 57 -6.62 4.75 -2.94
C PRO A 57 -7.48 3.47 -3.01
N TYR A 58 -6.88 2.29 -2.86
CA TYR A 58 -7.64 1.04 -2.80
C TYR A 58 -8.65 1.04 -1.64
N LYS A 59 -8.24 1.43 -0.43
CA LYS A 59 -9.12 1.49 0.74
C LYS A 59 -10.27 2.48 0.53
N GLU A 60 -9.96 3.66 -0.03
CA GLU A 60 -10.95 4.68 -0.37
C GLU A 60 -11.99 4.11 -1.35
N ARG A 61 -11.53 3.48 -2.44
CA ARG A 61 -12.41 2.84 -3.42
C ARG A 61 -13.29 1.75 -2.82
N VAL A 62 -12.75 0.93 -1.93
CA VAL A 62 -13.54 -0.10 -1.23
C VAL A 62 -14.63 0.55 -0.37
N SER A 63 -14.31 1.64 0.35
CA SER A 63 -15.28 2.35 1.18
C SER A 63 -16.38 3.04 0.35
N GLU A 64 -15.99 3.69 -0.76
CA GLU A 64 -16.91 4.27 -1.73
C GLU A 64 -17.86 3.21 -2.29
N GLU A 65 -17.32 2.06 -2.71
CA GLU A 65 -18.09 0.99 -3.31
C GLU A 65 -19.05 0.33 -2.32
N GLN A 66 -18.63 0.13 -1.07
CA GLN A 66 -19.51 -0.34 0.00
C GLN A 66 -20.69 0.62 0.23
N SER A 67 -20.41 1.92 0.25
CA SER A 67 -21.42 2.97 0.42
C SER A 67 -22.40 2.99 -0.76
N ARG A 68 -21.87 2.90 -1.99
CA ARG A 68 -22.66 2.83 -3.22
C ARG A 68 -23.59 1.61 -3.21
N TYR A 69 -23.05 0.44 -2.88
CA TYR A 69 -23.82 -0.81 -2.81
C TYR A 69 -24.94 -0.74 -1.76
N ALA A 70 -24.65 -0.21 -0.57
CA ALA A 70 -25.65 -0.02 0.47
C ALA A 70 -26.81 0.89 0.03
N GLN A 71 -26.49 1.98 -0.68
CA GLN A 71 -27.51 2.88 -1.23
C GLN A 71 -28.36 2.22 -2.31
N VAL A 72 -27.75 1.45 -3.21
CA VAL A 72 -28.48 0.69 -4.25
C VAL A 72 -29.45 -0.31 -3.61
N LEU A 73 -29.00 -1.05 -2.58
CA LEU A 73 -29.86 -1.97 -1.85
C LEU A 73 -31.02 -1.27 -1.15
N LEU A 74 -30.78 -0.09 -0.56
CA LEU A 74 -31.82 0.71 0.06
C LEU A 74 -32.84 1.19 -0.98
N ALA A 75 -32.38 1.74 -2.10
CA ALA A 75 -33.23 2.20 -3.20
C ALA A 75 -34.11 1.06 -3.74
N GLN A 76 -33.55 -0.13 -3.94
CA GLN A 76 -34.29 -1.31 -4.38
C GLN A 76 -35.40 -1.70 -3.40
N LYS A 77 -35.11 -1.69 -2.09
CA LYS A 77 -36.09 -1.99 -1.04
C LYS A 77 -37.22 -0.95 -1.02
N VAL A 78 -36.86 0.33 -1.12
CA VAL A 78 -37.83 1.43 -1.14
C VAL A 78 -38.74 1.30 -2.37
N GLN A 79 -38.18 1.12 -3.57
CA GLN A 79 -38.94 0.95 -4.80
C GLN A 79 -39.93 -0.22 -4.69
N SER A 80 -39.47 -1.38 -4.20
CA SER A 80 -40.31 -2.56 -4.01
C SER A 80 -41.44 -2.31 -3.02
N SER A 81 -41.17 -1.58 -1.94
CA SER A 81 -42.16 -1.20 -0.93
C SER A 81 -43.21 -0.24 -1.49
N VAL A 82 -42.78 0.78 -2.24
CA VAL A 82 -43.66 1.76 -2.91
C VAL A 82 -44.56 1.07 -3.92
N ALA A 83 -44.00 0.24 -4.80
CA ALA A 83 -44.77 -0.54 -5.77
C ALA A 83 -45.83 -1.42 -5.10
N ARG A 84 -45.45 -2.11 -4.01
CA ARG A 84 -46.38 -2.95 -3.24
C ARG A 84 -47.49 -2.12 -2.57
N LYS A 85 -47.18 -0.94 -2.03
CA LYS A 85 -48.18 -0.03 -1.43
C LYS A 85 -49.15 0.49 -2.49
N ALA A 86 -48.63 0.91 -3.65
CA ALA A 86 -49.42 1.36 -4.78
C ALA A 86 -50.37 0.25 -5.26
N TRP A 87 -49.84 -0.97 -5.44
CA TRP A 87 -50.64 -2.14 -5.81
C TRP A 87 -51.78 -2.40 -4.82
N ARG A 88 -51.49 -2.45 -3.51
CA ARG A 88 -52.53 -2.64 -2.48
C ARG A 88 -53.55 -1.49 -2.48
N SER A 89 -53.13 -0.26 -2.74
CA SER A 89 -54.04 0.88 -2.85
C SER A 89 -55.01 0.70 -4.01
N ILE A 90 -54.49 0.35 -5.19
CA ILE A 90 -55.28 0.08 -6.40
C ILE A 90 -56.25 -1.09 -6.16
N CYS A 91 -55.78 -2.21 -5.58
CA CYS A 91 -56.67 -3.34 -5.27
C CYS A 91 -57.82 -2.94 -4.34
N ARG A 92 -57.54 -2.14 -3.30
CA ARG A 92 -58.58 -1.64 -2.38
C ARG A 92 -59.55 -0.67 -3.05
N TYR A 93 -59.06 0.17 -3.96
CA TYR A 93 -59.91 1.06 -4.76
C TYR A 93 -60.84 0.27 -5.68
N LEU A 94 -60.29 -0.72 -6.41
CA LEU A 94 -61.04 -1.50 -7.39
C LEU A 94 -62.11 -2.40 -6.75
N LYS A 95 -61.76 -3.09 -5.66
CA LYS A 95 -62.62 -4.10 -5.00
C LYS A 95 -63.31 -3.60 -3.74
N GLY A 96 -63.14 -2.33 -3.38
CA GLY A 96 -63.72 -1.76 -2.17
C GLY A 96 -65.24 -1.61 -2.25
N PRO A 97 -65.91 -1.20 -1.15
CA PRO A 97 -67.38 -1.07 -1.10
C PRO A 97 -67.99 -0.11 -2.12
N ARG A 98 -67.18 0.84 -2.63
CA ARG A 98 -67.53 1.79 -3.69
C ARG A 98 -66.69 1.60 -4.96
N GLY A 99 -66.03 0.45 -5.08
CA GLY A 99 -65.09 0.17 -6.16
C GLY A 99 -65.79 -0.25 -7.46
N PRO A 100 -65.20 0.06 -8.63
CA PRO A 100 -65.74 -0.34 -9.94
C PRO A 100 -65.91 -1.85 -10.13
N TRP A 101 -65.17 -2.66 -9.37
CA TRP A 101 -65.17 -4.13 -9.45
C TRP A 101 -65.74 -4.77 -8.19
N ARG A 102 -66.61 -4.08 -7.45
CA ARG A 102 -67.22 -4.62 -6.22
C ARG A 102 -67.98 -5.93 -6.45
N ASP A 103 -68.67 -6.02 -7.59
CA ASP A 103 -69.61 -7.11 -7.87
C ASP A 103 -68.97 -8.23 -8.74
N ARG A 104 -67.63 -8.27 -8.85
CA ARG A 104 -66.83 -9.29 -9.55
C ARG A 104 -65.76 -9.89 -8.64
#